data_AF-T0ZXV1-F1
#
_entry.id   AF-T0ZXV1-F1
#
_cell.length_a   1.000
_cell.length_b   1.000
_cell.length_c   1.000
_cell.angle_alpha   90.00
_cell.angle_beta   90.00
_cell.angle_gamma   90.00
#
_symmetry.space_group_name_H-M   'P 1'
#
loop_
_entity.id
_entity.type
_entity.pdbx_description
1 polymer ?
#
loop_
_entity_poly.entity_id
_entity_poly.type
_entity_poly.pdbx_seq_one_letter_code
_entity_poly.pdbx_strand_id
1 'polypeptide(L)'
;MDAGIVSYGVYVPRYRITPAAIGRVWGADGEAMGQSLNVLRKSVPAPDEDTITISTEALRVALVRGGIDPQQIGALYVGSESHPYAVKPSATVVASAVGATPNLTAADFEFACKAGTAAVQTCLGLVGAGMIRYGVAIGTDTSQGAPGDALEYSASAGGAALVLGRDHVIARIRRTLS
;
A
#
# COMPACT_ATOMS: atom_id res chain seq x y z
N MET A 1 4.11 -16.52 -18.57
CA MET A 1 2.93 -16.21 -17.75
C MET A 1 2.30 -14.95 -18.32
N ASP A 2 1.04 -15.00 -18.74
CA ASP A 2 0.31 -13.83 -19.25
C ASP A 2 -0.41 -13.02 -18.13
N ALA A 3 0.03 -13.17 -16.88
CA ALA A 3 -0.49 -12.40 -15.76
C ALA A 3 0.22 -11.04 -15.63
N GLY A 4 -0.51 -10.02 -15.20
CA GLY A 4 0.02 -8.68 -14.95
C GLY A 4 -0.95 -7.81 -14.17
N ILE A 5 -0.65 -6.52 -14.10
CA ILE A 5 -1.50 -5.53 -13.46
C ILE A 5 -2.65 -5.21 -14.41
N VAL A 6 -3.89 -5.31 -13.93
CA VAL A 6 -5.13 -4.99 -14.67
C VAL A 6 -5.72 -3.66 -14.20
N SER A 7 -5.53 -3.30 -12.94
CA SER A 7 -5.92 -2.00 -12.39
C SER A 7 -5.03 -1.64 -11.20
N TYR A 8 -5.04 -0.36 -10.85
CA TYR A 8 -4.33 0.17 -9.69
C TYR A 8 -5.08 1.34 -9.08
N GLY A 9 -4.83 1.59 -7.80
CA GLY A 9 -5.30 2.76 -7.08
C GLY A 9 -4.28 3.19 -6.05
N VAL A 10 -4.28 4.47 -5.72
CA VAL A 10 -3.34 5.07 -4.77
C VAL A 10 -4.10 5.96 -3.81
N TYR A 11 -3.64 6.01 -2.57
CA TYR A 11 -4.12 6.94 -1.58
C TYR A 11 -2.93 7.57 -0.87
N VAL A 12 -2.94 8.89 -0.79
CA VAL A 12 -1.98 9.66 -0.02
C VAL A 12 -2.79 10.58 0.88
N PRO A 13 -2.58 10.56 2.22
CA PRO A 13 -3.23 11.45 3.16
C PRO A 13 -3.22 12.90 2.71
N ARG A 14 -4.12 13.74 3.22
CA ARG A 14 -4.23 15.14 2.79
C ARG A 14 -3.19 16.06 3.43
N TYR A 15 -2.87 15.87 4.70
CA TYR A 15 -2.02 16.82 5.44
C TYR A 15 -0.56 16.74 5.01
N ARG A 16 0.14 17.88 5.05
CA ARG A 16 1.54 18.00 4.63
C ARG A 16 2.33 18.77 5.67
N ILE A 17 3.58 18.39 5.85
CA ILE A 17 4.57 19.14 6.65
C ILE A 17 5.86 19.32 5.83
N THR A 18 6.52 20.46 5.99
CA THR A 18 7.79 20.76 5.34
C THR A 18 8.97 20.43 6.28
N PRO A 19 10.14 20.06 5.75
CA PRO A 19 11.36 19.91 6.54
C PRO A 19 11.70 21.15 7.38
N ALA A 20 11.51 22.36 6.84
CA ALA A 20 11.69 23.61 7.58
C ALA A 20 10.81 23.70 8.83
N ALA A 21 9.55 23.24 8.76
CA ALA A 21 8.66 23.22 9.92
C ALA A 21 9.10 22.22 10.99
N ILE A 22 9.65 21.07 10.58
CA ILE A 22 10.21 20.05 11.49
C ILE A 22 11.47 20.60 12.16
N GLY A 23 12.42 21.13 11.38
CA GLY A 23 13.67 21.70 11.90
C GLY A 23 13.44 22.83 12.91
N ARG A 24 12.43 23.68 12.68
CA ARG A 24 12.03 24.74 13.63
C ARG A 24 11.64 24.20 15.01
N VAL A 25 11.01 23.02 15.09
CA VAL A 25 10.63 22.40 16.37
C VAL A 25 11.85 21.86 17.10
N TRP A 26 12.80 21.29 16.37
CA TRP A 26 13.99 20.63 16.92
C TRP A 26 15.23 21.53 17.06
N GLY A 27 15.15 22.80 16.65
CA GLY A 27 16.30 23.70 16.63
C GLY A 27 17.37 23.29 15.61
N ALA A 28 16.96 22.61 14.54
CA ALA A 28 17.83 22.12 13.48
C ALA A 28 17.59 22.85 12.15
N ASP A 29 18.58 22.83 11.26
CA ASP A 29 18.41 23.34 9.89
C ASP A 29 17.60 22.36 9.03
N GLY A 30 16.28 22.48 9.14
CA GLY A 30 15.35 21.66 8.39
C GLY A 30 15.36 21.92 6.88
N GLU A 31 15.76 23.12 6.43
CA GLU A 31 15.85 23.41 4.99
C GLU A 31 17.02 22.67 4.36
N ALA A 32 18.20 22.72 4.99
CA ALA A 32 19.37 21.97 4.55
C ALA A 32 19.09 20.45 4.55
N MET A 33 18.39 19.94 5.57
CA MET A 33 17.98 18.53 5.63
C MET A 33 16.98 18.16 4.51
N GLY A 34 16.01 19.03 4.25
CA GLY A 34 15.06 18.83 3.15
C GLY A 34 15.76 18.78 1.79
N GLN A 35 16.73 19.66 1.57
CA GLN A 35 17.54 19.69 0.34
C GLN A 35 18.41 18.43 0.20
N SER A 36 19.06 17.98 1.28
CA SER A 36 19.94 16.79 1.23
C SER A 36 19.18 15.49 0.95
N LEU A 37 17.95 15.38 1.46
CA LEU A 37 17.06 14.23 1.24
C LEU A 37 16.21 14.35 -0.02
N ASN A 38 16.28 15.49 -0.73
CA ASN A 38 15.38 15.83 -1.84
C ASN A 38 13.88 15.75 -1.45
N VAL A 39 13.55 16.18 -0.22
CA VAL A 39 12.19 16.23 0.31
C VAL A 39 11.72 17.67 0.39
N LEU A 40 10.69 18.03 -0.39
CA LEU A 40 10.07 19.36 -0.33
C LEU A 40 9.02 19.44 0.78
N ARG A 41 8.20 18.39 0.89
CA ARG A 41 7.18 18.19 1.92
C ARG A 41 6.81 16.71 1.95
N LYS A 42 6.39 16.21 3.11
CA LYS A 42 5.91 14.84 3.28
C LYS A 42 4.45 14.81 3.70
N SER A 43 3.76 13.69 3.44
CA SER A 43 2.40 13.45 3.94
C SER A 43 2.42 13.19 5.45
N VAL A 44 1.33 13.59 6.11
CA VAL A 44 1.04 13.29 7.51
C VAL A 44 -0.37 12.68 7.54
N PRO A 45 -0.55 11.48 8.10
CA PRO A 45 -1.88 10.91 8.25
C PRO A 45 -2.67 11.68 9.32
N ALA A 46 -3.98 11.82 9.11
CA ALA A 46 -4.92 12.22 10.15
C ALA A 46 -5.02 11.15 11.25
N PRO A 47 -5.57 11.48 12.44
CA PRO A 47 -5.73 10.50 13.52
C PRO A 47 -6.57 9.26 13.18
N ASP A 48 -7.40 9.34 12.14
CA ASP A 48 -8.27 8.28 11.61
C ASP A 48 -7.75 7.63 10.32
N GLU A 49 -6.55 8.02 9.86
CA GLU A 49 -5.90 7.45 8.69
C GLU A 49 -4.80 6.47 9.10
N ASP A 50 -5.16 5.18 9.18
CA ASP A 50 -4.20 4.09 9.38
C ASP A 50 -3.98 3.26 8.10
N THR A 51 -3.15 2.22 8.21
CA THR A 51 -2.89 1.20 7.17
C THR A 51 -4.18 0.63 6.56
N ILE A 52 -5.23 0.40 7.35
CA ILE A 52 -6.51 -0.16 6.87
C ILE A 52 -7.28 0.90 6.08
N THR A 53 -7.39 2.12 6.60
CA THR A 53 -8.06 3.23 5.92
C THR A 53 -7.41 3.52 4.58
N ILE A 54 -6.07 3.67 4.56
CA ILE A 54 -5.28 3.95 3.36
C ILE A 54 -5.42 2.81 2.33
N SER A 55 -5.32 1.55 2.77
CA SER A 55 -5.51 0.38 1.90
C SER A 55 -6.91 0.34 1.28
N THR A 56 -7.94 0.61 2.08
CA THR A 56 -9.34 0.57 1.66
C THR A 56 -9.60 1.62 0.58
N GLU A 57 -9.13 2.85 0.79
CA GLU A 57 -9.30 3.93 -0.18
C GLU A 57 -8.51 3.67 -1.47
N ALA A 58 -7.26 3.20 -1.36
CA ALA A 58 -6.46 2.82 -2.53
C ALA A 58 -7.14 1.69 -3.33
N LEU A 59 -7.69 0.67 -2.67
CA LEU A 59 -8.38 -0.43 -3.34
C LEU A 59 -9.70 0.01 -3.98
N ARG A 60 -10.50 0.85 -3.31
CA ARG A 60 -11.73 1.42 -3.90
C ARG A 60 -11.44 2.14 -5.21
N VAL A 61 -10.39 2.96 -5.24
CA VAL A 61 -9.93 3.62 -6.48
C VAL A 61 -9.56 2.60 -7.55
N ALA A 62 -8.83 1.53 -7.19
CA ALA A 62 -8.45 0.48 -8.13
C ALA A 62 -9.66 -0.27 -8.72
N LEU A 63 -10.66 -0.58 -7.89
CA LEU A 63 -11.86 -1.30 -8.32
C LEU A 63 -12.74 -0.45 -9.23
N VAL A 64 -12.98 0.81 -8.85
CA VAL A 64 -13.74 1.77 -9.69
C VAL A 64 -13.02 2.00 -11.02
N ARG A 65 -11.70 2.24 -10.99
CA ARG A 65 -10.89 2.46 -12.19
C ARG A 65 -10.96 1.25 -13.15
N GLY A 66 -10.93 0.04 -12.60
CA GLY A 66 -10.93 -1.19 -13.37
C GLY A 66 -12.32 -1.70 -13.76
N GLY A 67 -13.40 -1.12 -13.23
CA GLY A 67 -14.74 -1.69 -13.35
C GLY A 67 -14.82 -3.12 -12.77
N ILE A 68 -14.07 -3.39 -11.70
CA ILE A 68 -13.91 -4.74 -11.14
C ILE A 68 -14.93 -4.94 -10.04
N ASP A 69 -15.75 -5.98 -10.19
CA ASP A 69 -16.61 -6.48 -9.13
C ASP A 69 -15.75 -7.05 -7.98
N PRO A 70 -15.85 -6.51 -6.75
CA PRO A 70 -15.10 -6.99 -5.60
C PRO A 70 -15.25 -8.49 -5.34
N GLN A 71 -16.40 -9.09 -5.68
CA GLN A 71 -16.68 -10.52 -5.49
C GLN A 71 -15.82 -11.44 -6.39
N GLN A 72 -15.11 -10.87 -7.37
CA GLN A 72 -14.21 -11.61 -8.26
C GLN A 72 -12.77 -11.69 -7.72
N ILE A 73 -12.48 -11.03 -6.60
CA ILE A 73 -11.19 -11.07 -5.94
C ILE A 73 -11.07 -12.40 -5.18
N GLY A 74 -10.15 -13.26 -5.61
CA GLY A 74 -9.91 -14.53 -4.93
C GLY A 74 -8.79 -14.47 -3.87
N ALA A 75 -7.97 -13.42 -3.90
CA ALA A 75 -6.93 -13.17 -2.90
C ALA A 75 -6.75 -11.68 -2.64
N LEU A 76 -6.59 -11.28 -1.37
CA LEU A 76 -6.26 -9.91 -0.98
C LEU A 76 -5.17 -9.94 0.08
N TYR A 77 -4.01 -9.37 -0.26
CA TYR A 77 -2.86 -9.30 0.64
C TYR A 77 -2.45 -7.86 0.88
N VAL A 78 -2.27 -7.50 2.15
CA VAL A 78 -1.79 -6.18 2.57
C VAL A 78 -0.35 -6.32 3.04
N GLY A 79 0.57 -5.68 2.35
CA GLY A 79 1.96 -5.56 2.75
C GLY A 79 2.20 -4.23 3.44
N SER A 80 2.64 -4.29 4.70
CA SER A 80 2.95 -3.11 5.52
C SER A 80 3.94 -3.48 6.64
N GLU A 81 4.63 -2.49 7.18
CA GLU A 81 5.37 -2.53 8.44
C GLU A 81 4.67 -1.72 9.55
N SER A 82 3.48 -1.18 9.28
CA SER A 82 2.67 -0.39 10.22
C SER A 82 1.27 -0.97 10.42
N HIS A 83 1.13 -2.28 10.49
CA HIS A 83 -0.17 -2.91 10.78
C HIS A 83 -0.70 -2.48 12.16
N PRO A 84 -1.98 -2.12 12.29
CA PRO A 84 -2.55 -1.65 13.56
C PRO A 84 -2.78 -2.79 14.58
N TYR A 85 -2.81 -4.04 14.12
CA TYR A 85 -3.04 -5.21 14.97
C TYR A 85 -1.98 -6.29 14.71
N ALA A 86 -1.51 -6.93 15.78
CA ALA A 86 -0.53 -8.02 15.68
C ALA A 86 -1.10 -9.33 15.12
N VAL A 87 -2.41 -9.57 15.29
CA VAL A 87 -3.02 -10.87 14.97
C VAL A 87 -4.18 -10.75 14.00
N LYS A 88 -5.01 -9.69 14.10
CA LYS A 88 -6.16 -9.49 13.22
C LYS A 88 -5.68 -8.88 11.90
N PRO A 89 -5.68 -9.63 10.77
CA PRO A 89 -5.10 -9.13 9.54
C PRO A 89 -5.89 -7.94 9.00
N SER A 90 -5.19 -6.87 8.67
CA SER A 90 -5.68 -5.69 7.97
C SER A 90 -6.39 -6.07 6.68
N ALA A 91 -5.85 -7.04 5.94
CA ALA A 91 -6.45 -7.60 4.73
C ALA A 91 -7.90 -8.07 4.92
N THR A 92 -8.24 -8.67 6.07
CA THR A 92 -9.62 -9.13 6.33
C THR A 92 -10.58 -7.96 6.51
N VAL A 93 -10.13 -6.88 7.14
CA VAL A 93 -10.94 -5.67 7.34
C VAL A 93 -11.13 -4.94 6.02
N VAL A 94 -10.06 -4.79 5.24
CA VAL A 94 -10.09 -4.17 3.90
C VAL A 94 -11.03 -4.96 2.98
N ALA A 95 -10.93 -6.29 2.95
CA ALA A 95 -11.79 -7.15 2.15
C ALA A 95 -13.28 -6.95 2.46
N SER A 96 -13.63 -6.86 3.74
CA SER A 96 -15.00 -6.60 4.18
C SER A 96 -15.44 -5.18 3.78
N ALA A 97 -14.58 -4.17 4.00
CA ALA A 97 -14.88 -2.77 3.72
C ALA A 97 -15.10 -2.43 2.24
N VAL A 98 -14.56 -3.24 1.33
CA VAL A 98 -14.79 -3.14 -0.13
C VAL A 98 -15.81 -4.15 -0.66
N GLY A 99 -16.37 -5.01 0.20
CA GLY A 99 -17.35 -6.02 -0.19
C GLY A 99 -16.79 -7.19 -1.00
N ALA A 100 -15.52 -7.56 -0.81
CA ALA A 100 -14.89 -8.71 -1.46
C ALA A 100 -15.16 -10.05 -0.75
N THR A 101 -15.60 -10.00 0.51
CA THR A 101 -15.98 -11.17 1.31
C THR A 101 -17.23 -11.87 0.77
N PRO A 102 -17.43 -13.17 1.03
CA PRO A 102 -16.68 -14.00 1.97
C PRO A 102 -15.63 -14.94 1.35
N ASN A 103 -15.58 -15.05 0.02
CA ASN A 103 -14.85 -16.14 -0.66
C ASN A 103 -13.50 -15.70 -1.23
N LEU A 104 -12.53 -15.46 -0.34
CA LEU A 104 -11.16 -15.13 -0.72
C LEU A 104 -10.14 -15.61 0.33
N THR A 105 -8.88 -15.76 -0.07
CA THR A 105 -7.78 -15.82 0.89
C THR A 105 -7.31 -14.40 1.23
N ALA A 106 -7.06 -14.13 2.51
CA ALA A 106 -6.57 -12.84 2.97
C ALA A 106 -5.45 -13.04 4.01
N ALA A 107 -4.42 -12.21 3.92
CA ALA A 107 -3.28 -12.24 4.83
C ALA A 107 -2.54 -10.89 4.82
N ASP A 108 -1.89 -10.58 5.94
CA ASP A 108 -0.96 -9.47 6.04
C ASP A 108 0.46 -9.98 5.81
N PHE A 109 1.23 -9.26 5.03
CA PHE A 109 2.63 -9.56 4.72
C PHE A 109 3.51 -8.53 5.40
N GLU A 110 4.57 -8.98 6.06
CA GLU A 110 5.46 -8.12 6.82
C GLU A 110 6.91 -8.40 6.42
N PHE A 111 7.52 -7.42 5.75
CA PHE A 111 8.93 -7.40 5.37
C PHE A 111 9.35 -5.99 4.98
N ALA A 112 9.23 -5.05 5.91
CA ALA A 112 9.51 -3.63 5.66
C ALA A 112 8.86 -3.15 4.34
N CYS A 113 9.54 -2.25 3.63
CA CYS A 113 9.12 -1.77 2.32
C CYS A 113 9.02 -2.85 1.21
N LYS A 114 9.49 -4.09 1.44
CA LYS A 114 9.38 -5.21 0.46
C LYS A 114 8.02 -5.90 0.52
N ALA A 115 7.28 -5.79 1.62
CA ALA A 115 6.05 -6.55 1.87
C ALA A 115 5.02 -6.47 0.72
N GLY A 116 4.77 -5.28 0.19
CA GLY A 116 3.84 -5.09 -0.94
C GLY A 116 4.30 -5.82 -2.22
N THR A 117 5.61 -5.87 -2.48
CA THR A 117 6.12 -6.64 -3.64
C THR A 117 6.06 -8.15 -3.43
N ALA A 118 6.20 -8.64 -2.19
CA ALA A 118 5.97 -10.04 -1.87
C ALA A 118 4.49 -10.41 -2.10
N ALA A 119 3.55 -9.52 -1.74
CA ALA A 119 2.13 -9.69 -2.04
C ALA A 119 1.87 -9.78 -3.57
N VAL A 120 2.53 -8.93 -4.36
CA VAL A 120 2.46 -9.01 -5.84
C VAL A 120 2.95 -10.36 -6.36
N GLN A 121 4.09 -10.86 -5.85
CA GLN A 121 4.64 -12.16 -6.25
C GLN A 121 3.66 -13.30 -5.94
N THR A 122 3.03 -13.30 -4.76
CA THR A 122 2.04 -14.30 -4.38
C THR A 122 0.79 -14.23 -5.26
N CYS A 123 0.25 -13.03 -5.50
CA CYS A 123 -0.90 -12.86 -6.39
C CYS A 123 -0.59 -13.31 -7.83
N LEU A 124 0.60 -13.02 -8.35
CA LEU A 124 1.04 -13.50 -9.66
C LEU A 124 1.10 -15.03 -9.73
N GLY A 125 1.56 -15.69 -8.67
CA GLY A 125 1.54 -17.14 -8.57
C GLY A 125 0.12 -17.71 -8.65
N LEU A 126 -0.80 -17.20 -7.83
CA LEU A 126 -2.20 -17.66 -7.78
C LEU A 126 -2.96 -17.42 -9.09
N VAL A 127 -2.83 -16.21 -9.66
CA VAL A 127 -3.44 -15.85 -10.95
C VAL A 127 -2.81 -16.65 -12.10
N GLY A 128 -1.48 -16.79 -12.10
CA GLY A 128 -0.73 -17.52 -13.11
C GLY A 128 -1.07 -19.01 -13.14
N ALA A 129 -1.28 -19.61 -11.96
CA ALA A 129 -1.73 -20.99 -11.81
C ALA A 129 -3.23 -21.19 -12.14
N GLY A 130 -3.98 -20.11 -12.38
CA GLY A 130 -5.42 -20.18 -12.66
C GLY A 130 -6.28 -20.51 -11.45
N MET A 131 -5.76 -20.36 -10.23
CA MET A 131 -6.49 -20.64 -8.99
C MET A 131 -7.50 -19.55 -8.65
N ILE A 132 -7.25 -18.32 -9.09
CA ILE A 132 -8.11 -17.14 -8.87
C ILE A 132 -8.16 -16.29 -10.14
N ARG A 133 -9.25 -15.52 -10.31
CA ARG A 133 -9.38 -14.55 -11.42
C ARG A 133 -8.57 -13.29 -11.18
N TYR A 134 -8.78 -12.66 -10.01
CA TYR A 134 -8.04 -11.49 -9.58
C TYR A 134 -7.40 -11.70 -8.22
N GLY A 135 -6.15 -11.26 -8.10
CA GLY A 135 -5.45 -11.11 -6.82
C GLY A 135 -5.19 -9.63 -6.55
N VAL A 136 -5.32 -9.19 -5.30
CA VAL A 136 -5.05 -7.83 -4.89
C VAL A 136 -3.83 -7.81 -3.99
N ALA A 137 -2.82 -7.04 -4.39
CA ALA A 137 -1.63 -6.78 -3.60
C ALA A 137 -1.60 -5.30 -3.23
N ILE A 138 -1.60 -5.00 -1.94
CA ILE A 138 -1.54 -3.64 -1.41
C ILE A 138 -0.19 -3.43 -0.76
N GLY A 139 0.51 -2.34 -1.10
CA GLY A 139 1.63 -1.83 -0.33
C GLY A 139 1.17 -0.54 0.35
N THR A 140 1.22 -0.47 1.67
CA THR A 140 0.76 0.69 2.42
C THR A 140 1.60 0.86 3.67
N ASP A 141 1.83 2.09 4.09
CA ASP A 141 2.43 2.36 5.40
C ASP A 141 2.03 3.72 5.95
N THR A 142 2.08 3.83 7.26
CA THR A 142 2.16 5.07 8.04
C THR A 142 3.51 5.09 8.74
N SER A 143 4.61 5.21 7.99
CA SER A 143 5.97 5.11 8.51
C SER A 143 6.23 6.19 9.56
N GLN A 144 6.91 5.80 10.65
CA GLN A 144 7.23 6.68 11.77
C GLN A 144 8.74 6.76 11.97
N GLY A 145 9.22 7.92 12.42
CA GLY A 145 10.56 8.12 12.94
C GLY A 145 10.50 8.45 14.43
N ALA A 146 11.57 8.18 15.18
CA ALA A 146 11.66 8.67 16.55
C ALA A 146 11.69 10.21 16.56
N PRO A 147 11.15 10.88 17.59
CA PRO A 147 11.18 12.34 17.67
C PRO A 147 12.61 12.88 17.58
N GLY A 148 12.85 13.80 16.64
CA GLY A 148 14.16 14.42 16.39
C GLY A 148 15.12 13.56 15.56
N ASP A 149 14.73 12.37 15.15
CA ASP A 149 15.54 11.51 14.30
C ASP A 149 15.54 11.97 12.83
N ALA A 150 16.60 11.64 12.09
CA ALA A 150 16.71 11.96 10.67
C ALA A 150 15.56 11.38 9.82
N LEU A 151 15.00 10.23 10.22
CA LEU A 151 13.84 9.64 9.56
C LEU A 151 12.61 10.53 9.63
N GLU A 152 12.47 11.40 10.64
CA GLU A 152 11.31 12.30 10.74
C GLU A 152 11.16 13.20 9.52
N TYR A 153 12.25 13.53 8.82
CA TYR A 153 12.22 14.35 7.61
C TYR A 153 11.72 13.60 6.37
N SER A 154 11.70 12.26 6.37
CA SER A 154 11.36 11.42 5.20
C SER A 154 10.21 10.43 5.44
N ALA A 155 10.03 9.94 6.68
CA ALA A 155 8.98 9.01 7.07
C ALA A 155 7.60 9.61 6.81
N SER A 156 6.77 8.94 6.02
CA SER A 156 5.52 9.48 5.50
C SER A 156 4.43 8.41 5.47
N ALA A 157 3.23 8.77 5.03
CA ALA A 157 2.10 7.85 4.93
C ALA A 157 1.51 7.81 3.52
N GLY A 158 1.07 6.63 3.11
CA GLY A 158 0.40 6.41 1.83
C GLY A 158 0.37 4.94 1.44
N GLY A 159 -0.35 4.64 0.36
CA GLY A 159 -0.46 3.28 -0.12
C GLY A 159 -0.93 3.17 -1.56
N ALA A 160 -0.69 1.99 -2.13
CA ALA A 160 -1.09 1.63 -3.48
C ALA A 160 -1.68 0.21 -3.47
N ALA A 161 -2.82 0.04 -4.13
CA ALA A 161 -3.43 -1.26 -4.40
C ALA A 161 -3.22 -1.60 -5.87
N LEU A 162 -2.67 -2.78 -6.13
CA LEU A 162 -2.53 -3.36 -7.46
C LEU A 162 -3.47 -4.54 -7.59
N VAL A 163 -4.27 -4.56 -8.65
CA VAL A 163 -5.09 -5.71 -9.02
C VAL A 163 -4.37 -6.48 -10.12
N LEU A 164 -4.12 -7.76 -9.88
CA LEU A 164 -3.40 -8.67 -10.75
C LEU A 164 -4.41 -9.60 -11.44
N GLY A 165 -4.24 -9.84 -12.73
CA GLY A 165 -5.13 -10.66 -13.54
C GLY A 165 -4.47 -11.06 -14.87
N ARG A 166 -5.23 -11.77 -15.72
CA ARG A 166 -4.78 -12.18 -17.07
C ARG A 166 -5.50 -11.44 -18.20
N ASP A 167 -6.71 -10.95 -17.92
CA ASP A 167 -7.54 -10.26 -18.89
C ASP A 167 -7.35 -8.75 -18.76
N HIS A 168 -7.35 -8.02 -19.88
CA HIS A 168 -7.22 -6.56 -19.91
C HIS A 168 -6.00 -6.00 -19.15
N VAL A 169 -4.87 -6.70 -19.21
CA VAL A 169 -3.63 -6.32 -18.54
C VAL A 169 -3.10 -4.98 -19.08
N ILE A 170 -2.97 -3.99 -18.20
CA ILE A 170 -2.42 -2.66 -18.50
C ILE A 170 -0.89 -2.62 -18.35
N ALA A 171 -0.31 -3.54 -17.57
CA ALA A 171 1.13 -3.71 -17.45
C ALA A 171 1.50 -5.18 -17.20
N ARG A 172 2.30 -5.77 -18.11
CA ARG A 172 2.75 -7.16 -17.99
C ARG A 172 3.97 -7.26 -17.08
N ILE A 173 3.95 -8.20 -16.13
CA ILE A 173 5.10 -8.50 -15.29
C ILE A 173 5.89 -9.63 -15.95
N ARG A 174 7.05 -9.28 -16.52
CA ARG A 174 7.88 -10.22 -17.31
C ARG A 174 8.62 -11.23 -16.43
N ARG A 175 9.21 -10.74 -15.33
CA ARG A 175 9.87 -11.54 -14.30
C ARG A 175 9.79 -10.83 -12.96
N THR A 176 9.94 -11.58 -11.90
CA THR A 176 10.21 -11.07 -10.55
C THR A 176 11.64 -11.47 -10.16
N LEU A 177 12.22 -10.73 -9.22
CA LEU A 177 13.48 -11.09 -8.59
C LEU A 177 13.20 -11.58 -7.17
N SER A 178 13.86 -12.66 -6.76
CA SER A 178 13.85 -13.17 -5.39
C SER A 178 14.73 -12.30 -4.50
#